data_AF-A0A2W6RGQ1-F1
#
_entry.id   AF-A0A2W6RGQ1-F1
#
_cell.length_a   1.000
_cell.length_b   1.000
_cell.length_c   1.000
_cell.angle_alpha   90.00
_cell.angle_beta   90.00
_cell.angle_gamma   90.00
#
_symmetry.space_group_name_H-M   'P 1'
#
loop_
_entity.id
_entity.type
_entity.pdbx_description
1 polymer ?
#
loop_
_entity_poly.entity_id
_entity_poly.type
_entity_poly.pdbx_seq_one_letter_code
_entity_poly.pdbx_strand_id
1 'polypeptide(L)'
;MGKWGAVIRAAAITFGGGLLFAFLGGVMAGYAASSGWVDGDLAELIVTAIFAVAIMIGALWIGAEWMRVIDEAAREAHKAAWYWGGTAGMCVSGVALILSSAGPWRDVIARHVGSGAAPIDYLSAGAALMIAPMLIGYVVVWAWWWLARMRA
;
A
#
# COMPACT_ATOMS: atom_id res chain seq x y z
N MET A 1 -11.23 25.06 -13.43
CA MET A 1 -10.87 23.70 -12.94
C MET A 1 -11.51 23.54 -11.58
N GLY A 2 -12.56 22.70 -11.45
CA GLY A 2 -13.38 22.62 -10.23
C GLY A 2 -12.62 22.11 -9.00
N LYS A 3 -13.33 21.94 -7.88
CA LYS A 3 -12.80 21.42 -6.59
C LYS A 3 -11.83 20.23 -6.71
N TRP A 4 -12.00 19.40 -7.74
CA TRP A 4 -11.18 18.22 -8.02
C TRP A 4 -9.86 18.48 -8.75
N GLY A 5 -9.59 19.70 -9.21
CA GLY A 5 -8.41 20.01 -10.02
C GLY A 5 -7.08 19.69 -9.32
N ALA A 6 -7.00 19.93 -8.00
CA ALA A 6 -5.83 19.57 -7.21
C ALA A 6 -5.61 18.06 -7.13
N VAL A 7 -6.68 17.28 -6.91
CA VAL A 7 -6.64 15.81 -6.86
C VAL A 7 -6.22 15.23 -8.21
N ILE A 8 -6.84 15.69 -9.30
CA ILE A 8 -6.53 15.22 -10.67
C ILE A 8 -5.09 15.53 -11.02
N ARG A 9 -4.59 16.74 -10.67
CA ARG A 9 -3.20 17.10 -10.91
C ARG A 9 -2.23 16.25 -10.08
N ALA A 10 -2.51 16.03 -8.79
CA ALA A 10 -1.68 15.18 -7.95
C ALA A 10 -1.63 13.74 -8.48
N ALA A 11 -2.78 13.20 -8.91
CA ALA A 11 -2.85 11.89 -9.54
C ALA A 11 -2.06 11.86 -10.86
N ALA A 12 -2.29 12.81 -11.76
CA ALA A 12 -1.59 12.87 -13.05
C ALA A 12 -0.07 13.00 -12.90
N ILE A 13 0.41 13.84 -11.96
CA ILE A 13 1.84 13.98 -11.66
C ILE A 13 2.40 12.69 -11.08
N THR A 14 1.71 12.08 -10.12
CA THR A 14 2.18 10.85 -9.49
C THR A 14 2.26 9.68 -10.47
N PHE A 15 1.18 9.42 -11.21
CA PHE A 15 1.13 8.32 -12.17
C PHE A 15 1.97 8.61 -13.41
N GLY A 16 1.80 9.79 -14.03
CA GLY A 16 2.55 10.16 -15.23
C GLY A 16 4.05 10.33 -14.95
N GLY A 17 4.39 11.01 -13.86
CA GLY A 17 5.78 11.15 -13.41
C GLY A 17 6.39 9.82 -12.98
N GLY A 18 5.62 8.97 -12.29
CA GLY A 18 6.04 7.61 -11.93
C GLY A 18 6.34 6.74 -13.15
N LEU A 19 5.44 6.72 -14.14
CA LEU A 19 5.65 5.98 -15.39
C LEU A 19 6.87 6.51 -16.16
N LEU A 20 7.01 7.83 -16.26
CA LEU A 20 8.16 8.45 -16.91
C LEU A 20 9.47 8.12 -16.18
N PHE A 21 9.46 8.19 -14.84
CA PHE A 21 10.61 7.83 -14.02
C PHE A 21 10.97 6.35 -14.19
N ALA A 22 9.99 5.44 -14.13
CA ALA A 22 10.24 4.00 -14.30
C ALA A 22 10.83 3.70 -15.69
N PHE A 23 10.30 4.33 -16.74
CA PHE A 23 10.83 4.18 -18.09
C PHE A 23 12.25 4.72 -18.23
N LEU A 24 12.48 5.99 -17.87
CA LEU A 24 13.80 6.63 -18.00
C LEU A 24 14.82 5.99 -17.06
N GLY A 25 14.42 5.70 -15.82
CA GLY A 25 15.25 5.02 -14.82
C GLY A 25 15.66 3.63 -15.30
N GLY A 26 14.74 2.85 -15.86
CA GLY A 26 15.05 1.55 -16.44
C GLY A 26 16.01 1.63 -17.64
N VAL A 27 15.79 2.57 -18.56
CA VAL A 27 16.71 2.80 -19.71
C VAL A 27 18.10 3.19 -19.23
N MET A 28 18.19 4.14 -18.29
CA MET A 28 19.46 4.62 -17.74
C MET A 28 20.19 3.53 -16.95
N ALA A 29 19.48 2.76 -16.12
CA ALA A 29 20.04 1.63 -15.39
C ALA A 29 20.57 0.56 -16.37
N GLY A 30 19.80 0.21 -17.40
CA GLY A 30 20.21 -0.76 -18.41
C GLY A 30 21.44 -0.31 -19.21
N TYR A 31 21.52 0.97 -19.57
CA TYR A 31 22.70 1.53 -20.24
C TYR A 31 23.93 1.57 -19.33
N ALA A 32 23.78 1.99 -18.07
CA ALA A 32 24.87 2.06 -17.11
C ALA A 32 25.45 0.66 -16.82
N ALA A 33 24.57 -0.35 -16.71
CA ALA A 33 24.96 -1.74 -16.53
C ALA A 33 25.69 -2.29 -17.76
N SER A 34 25.17 -2.08 -18.97
CA SER A 34 25.80 -2.57 -20.21
C SER A 34 27.13 -1.88 -20.52
N SER A 35 27.31 -0.65 -20.05
CA SER A 35 28.55 0.12 -20.17
C SER A 35 29.58 -0.21 -19.08
N GLY A 36 29.24 -1.07 -18.11
CA GLY A 36 30.10 -1.45 -16.99
C GLY A 36 30.32 -0.33 -15.96
N TRP A 37 29.48 0.71 -15.94
CA TRP A 37 29.61 1.83 -15.00
C TRP A 37 29.11 1.45 -13.60
N VAL A 38 28.07 0.63 -13.53
CA VAL A 38 27.44 0.18 -12.29
C VAL A 38 27.04 -1.28 -12.47
N ASP A 39 27.07 -2.03 -11.38
CA ASP A 39 26.48 -3.37 -11.32
C ASP A 39 24.97 -3.32 -11.64
N GLY A 40 24.48 -4.29 -12.43
CA GLY A 40 23.09 -4.32 -12.89
C GLY A 40 22.08 -4.43 -11.76
N ASP A 41 22.35 -5.31 -10.79
CA ASP A 41 21.46 -5.55 -9.65
C ASP A 41 21.41 -4.31 -8.74
N LEU A 42 22.57 -3.66 -8.56
CA LEU A 42 22.64 -2.40 -7.81
C LEU A 42 21.86 -1.27 -8.49
N ALA A 43 21.95 -1.16 -9.82
CA ALA A 43 21.21 -0.14 -10.57
C ALA A 43 19.69 -0.36 -10.50
N GLU A 44 19.23 -1.61 -10.64
CA GLU A 44 17.83 -1.99 -10.47
C GLU A 44 17.33 -1.69 -9.06
N LEU A 45 18.11 -2.06 -8.04
CA LEU A 45 17.75 -1.83 -6.64
C LEU A 45 17.56 -0.34 -6.33
N ILE A 46 18.49 0.51 -6.78
CA ILE A 46 18.42 1.96 -6.56
C ILE A 46 17.19 2.57 -7.26
N VAL A 47 16.99 2.24 -8.54
CA VAL A 47 15.85 2.78 -9.32
C VAL A 47 14.53 2.33 -8.71
N THR A 48 14.40 1.06 -8.35
CA THR A 48 13.18 0.50 -7.74
C THR A 48 12.89 1.12 -6.38
N ALA A 49 13.92 1.30 -5.54
CA ALA A 49 13.77 1.94 -4.23
C ALA A 49 13.29 3.40 -4.36
N ILE A 50 13.89 4.18 -5.26
CA ILE A 50 13.48 5.58 -5.50
C ILE A 50 12.04 5.61 -6.03
N PHE A 51 11.71 4.74 -6.99
CA PHE A 51 10.36 4.65 -7.54
C PHE A 51 9.32 4.33 -6.46
N ALA A 52 9.59 3.32 -5.62
CA ALA A 52 8.70 2.93 -4.54
C ALA A 52 8.45 4.09 -3.57
N VAL A 53 9.51 4.78 -3.13
CA VAL A 53 9.38 5.95 -2.25
C VAL A 53 8.58 7.07 -2.91
N ALA A 54 8.87 7.39 -4.18
CA ALA A 54 8.19 8.46 -4.91
C ALA A 54 6.70 8.17 -5.10
N ILE A 55 6.33 6.94 -5.46
CA ILE A 55 4.92 6.54 -5.61
C ILE A 55 4.19 6.59 -4.27
N MET A 56 4.81 6.15 -3.17
CA MET A 56 4.17 6.20 -1.85
C MET A 56 3.98 7.64 -1.36
N ILE A 57 4.92 8.54 -1.62
CA ILE A 57 4.75 9.98 -1.36
C ILE A 57 3.59 10.54 -2.19
N GLY A 58 3.52 10.18 -3.48
CA GLY A 58 2.43 10.58 -4.36
C GLY A 58 1.07 10.06 -3.91
N ALA A 59 0.98 8.81 -3.44
CA ALA A 59 -0.24 8.23 -2.89
C ALA A 59 -0.73 9.01 -1.65
N LEU A 60 0.18 9.36 -0.74
CA LEU A 60 -0.13 10.22 0.42
C LEU A 60 -0.61 11.61 -0.02
N TRP A 61 0.05 12.21 -1.00
CA TRP A 61 -0.32 13.52 -1.51
C TRP A 61 -1.73 13.51 -2.13
N ILE A 62 -2.04 12.50 -2.96
CA ILE A 62 -3.38 12.31 -3.54
C ILE A 62 -4.42 12.18 -2.43
N GLY A 63 -4.16 11.35 -1.42
CA GLY A 63 -5.06 11.16 -0.28
C GLY A 63 -5.31 12.46 0.51
N ALA A 64 -4.26 13.26 0.71
CA ALA A 64 -4.38 14.55 1.40
C ALA A 64 -5.22 15.56 0.59
N GLU A 65 -5.03 15.66 -0.72
CA GLU A 65 -5.88 16.52 -1.57
C GLU A 65 -7.31 16.00 -1.62
N TRP A 66 -7.51 14.67 -1.65
CA TRP A 66 -8.83 14.05 -1.63
C TRP A 66 -9.60 14.40 -0.36
N MET A 67 -8.98 14.28 0.82
CA MET A 67 -9.61 14.64 2.10
C MET A 67 -10.04 16.11 2.20
N ARG A 68 -9.36 17.02 1.47
CA ARG A 68 -9.72 18.44 1.43
C ARG A 68 -10.97 18.74 0.62
N VAL A 69 -11.30 17.91 -0.37
CA VAL A 69 -12.34 18.21 -1.37
C VAL A 69 -13.63 17.42 -1.18
N ILE A 70 -13.58 16.31 -0.47
CA ILE A 70 -14.77 15.54 -0.11
C ILE A 70 -15.58 16.23 0.99
N ASP A 71 -16.86 15.88 1.07
CA ASP A 71 -17.76 16.38 2.10
C ASP A 71 -17.43 15.79 3.49
N GLU A 72 -18.06 16.37 4.52
CA GLU A 72 -17.82 15.96 5.91
C GLU A 72 -18.33 14.55 6.19
N ALA A 73 -19.45 14.14 5.58
CA ALA A 73 -19.99 12.79 5.76
C ALA A 73 -19.00 11.74 5.24
N ALA A 74 -18.42 11.97 4.06
CA ALA A 74 -17.40 11.12 3.48
C ALA A 74 -16.10 11.10 4.30
N ARG A 75 -15.69 12.24 4.89
CA ARG A 75 -14.54 12.28 5.83
C ARG A 75 -14.80 11.45 7.07
N GLU A 76 -15.97 11.59 7.70
CA GLU A 76 -16.34 10.82 8.88
C GLU A 76 -16.45 9.32 8.58
N ALA A 77 -17.01 8.96 7.43
CA ALA A 77 -17.04 7.57 6.97
C ALA A 77 -15.62 7.00 6.80
N HIS A 78 -14.71 7.74 6.17
CA HIS A 78 -13.32 7.31 5.98
C HIS A 78 -12.58 7.15 7.31
N LYS A 79 -12.69 8.12 8.22
CA LYS A 79 -12.06 8.08 9.55
C LYS A 79 -12.59 6.92 10.39
N ALA A 80 -13.91 6.72 10.42
CA ALA A 80 -14.52 5.63 11.15
C ALA A 80 -14.10 4.26 10.58
N ALA A 81 -14.12 4.12 9.25
CA ALA A 81 -13.67 2.90 8.58
C ALA A 81 -12.19 2.58 8.84
N TRP A 82 -11.33 3.60 8.82
CA TRP A 82 -9.91 3.42 9.11
C TRP A 82 -9.66 3.03 10.57
N TYR A 83 -10.23 3.79 11.51
CA TYR A 83 -9.98 3.55 12.92
C TYR A 83 -10.60 2.24 13.40
N TRP A 84 -11.88 1.99 13.13
CA TRP A 84 -12.54 0.77 13.63
C TRP A 84 -12.29 -0.43 12.73
N GLY A 85 -12.42 -0.27 11.42
CA GLY A 85 -12.27 -1.37 10.47
C GLY A 85 -10.81 -1.73 10.24
N GLY A 86 -10.00 -0.74 9.83
CA GLY A 86 -8.58 -0.91 9.57
C GLY A 86 -7.80 -1.40 10.79
N THR A 87 -7.94 -0.73 11.94
CA THR A 87 -7.24 -1.15 13.17
C THR A 87 -7.69 -2.52 13.67
N ALA A 88 -8.99 -2.85 13.61
CA ALA A 88 -9.45 -4.18 14.01
C ALA A 88 -8.87 -5.26 13.09
N GLY A 89 -8.84 -5.02 11.77
CA GLY A 89 -8.18 -5.90 10.81
C GLY A 89 -6.70 -6.09 11.12
N MET A 90 -5.99 -5.00 11.43
CA MET A 90 -4.58 -5.04 11.85
C MET A 90 -4.38 -5.85 13.13
N CYS A 91 -5.28 -5.75 14.12
CA CYS A 91 -5.21 -6.56 15.34
C CYS A 91 -5.35 -8.06 15.04
N VAL A 92 -6.23 -8.46 14.11
CA VAL A 92 -6.36 -9.85 13.68
C VAL A 92 -5.04 -10.35 13.07
N SER A 93 -4.44 -9.56 12.17
CA SER A 93 -3.12 -9.85 11.61
C SER A 93 -2.03 -9.89 12.70
N GLY A 94 -2.11 -9.02 13.70
CA GLY A 94 -1.21 -8.98 14.86
C GLY A 94 -1.27 -10.25 15.70
N VAL A 95 -2.46 -10.83 15.90
CA VAL A 95 -2.60 -12.13 16.56
C VAL A 95 -1.87 -13.22 15.77
N ALA A 96 -2.05 -13.27 14.44
CA ALA A 96 -1.35 -14.23 13.59
C ALA A 96 0.17 -14.03 13.66
N LEU A 97 0.65 -12.79 13.65
CA LEU A 97 2.06 -12.45 13.82
C LEU A 97 2.61 -12.95 15.16
N ILE A 98 1.92 -12.67 16.27
CA ILE A 98 2.34 -13.12 17.61
C ILE A 98 2.39 -14.65 17.69
N LEU A 99 1.36 -15.34 17.20
CA LEU A 99 1.31 -16.81 17.18
C LEU A 99 2.39 -17.43 16.28
N SER A 100 2.83 -16.72 15.25
CA SER A 100 3.91 -17.16 14.37
C SER A 100 5.30 -17.02 15.00
N SER A 101 5.47 -16.17 16.01
CA SER A 101 6.78 -15.86 16.60
C SER A 101 7.40 -17.00 17.41
N ALA A 102 6.58 -17.88 18.00
CA ALA A 102 7.05 -19.03 18.78
C ALA A 102 5.95 -20.08 19.00
N GLY A 103 6.35 -21.31 19.32
CA GLY A 103 5.44 -22.37 19.74
C GLY A 103 4.78 -23.16 18.60
N PRO A 104 3.80 -24.01 18.91
CA PRO A 104 3.23 -24.99 17.96
C PRO A 104 2.48 -24.35 16.78
N TRP A 105 2.05 -23.10 16.93
CA TRP A 105 1.33 -22.35 15.89
C TRP A 105 2.23 -21.87 14.76
N ARG A 106 3.54 -21.73 15.00
CA ARG A 106 4.51 -21.31 13.97
C ARG A 106 4.44 -22.21 12.74
N ASP A 107 4.53 -23.53 12.95
CA ASP A 107 4.60 -24.48 11.83
C ASP A 107 3.23 -24.62 11.13
N VAL A 108 2.13 -24.39 11.87
CA VAL A 108 0.78 -24.36 11.29
C VAL A 108 0.62 -23.14 10.38
N ILE A 109 1.02 -21.96 10.84
CA ILE A 109 0.92 -20.71 10.08
C ILE A 109 1.87 -20.75 8.88
N ALA A 110 3.12 -21.17 9.07
CA ALA A 110 4.11 -21.24 7.98
C ALA A 110 3.64 -22.12 6.80
N ARG A 111 2.91 -23.22 7.06
CA ARG A 111 2.35 -24.08 5.99
C ARG A 111 1.28 -23.39 5.14
N HIS A 112 0.50 -22.49 5.72
CA HIS A 112 -0.64 -21.84 5.03
C HIS A 112 -0.25 -20.49 4.43
N VAL A 113 0.70 -19.81 5.05
CA VAL A 113 1.23 -18.51 4.59
C VAL A 113 2.35 -18.71 3.58
N GLY A 114 2.97 -19.89 3.56
CA GLY A 114 4.17 -20.24 2.82
C GLY A 114 4.14 -19.89 1.33
N SER A 115 4.55 -18.66 1.03
CA SER A 115 5.14 -18.30 -0.24
C SER A 115 6.62 -18.65 -0.14
N GLY A 116 7.08 -19.64 -0.90
CA GLY A 116 8.48 -19.87 -1.28
C GLY A 116 9.55 -20.19 -0.20
N ALA A 117 10.75 -20.53 -0.70
CA ALA A 117 11.93 -20.85 0.10
C ALA A 117 12.79 -19.61 0.41
N ALA A 118 12.52 -18.47 -0.22
CA ALA A 118 13.33 -17.28 -0.07
C ALA A 118 12.76 -16.35 1.03
N PRO A 119 13.62 -15.64 1.79
CA PRO A 119 13.18 -14.71 2.83
C PRO A 119 12.20 -13.62 2.36
N ILE A 120 12.33 -13.17 1.10
CA ILE A 120 11.47 -12.12 0.51
C ILE A 120 10.02 -12.56 0.37
N ASP A 121 9.80 -13.85 0.17
CA ASP A 121 8.46 -14.39 -0.01
C ASP A 121 7.68 -14.25 1.31
N TYR A 122 8.29 -14.63 2.44
CA TYR A 122 7.72 -14.45 3.78
C TYR A 122 7.45 -12.98 4.13
N LEU A 123 8.34 -12.06 3.74
CA LEU A 123 8.11 -10.63 3.92
C LEU A 123 6.89 -10.14 3.14
N SER A 124 6.78 -10.56 1.87
CA SER A 124 5.68 -10.19 0.99
C SER A 124 4.34 -10.78 1.47
N ALA A 125 4.34 -12.04 1.90
CA ALA A 125 3.18 -12.68 2.49
C ALA A 125 2.76 -12.02 3.81
N GLY A 126 3.71 -11.65 4.67
CA GLY A 126 3.45 -10.88 5.88
C GLY A 126 2.81 -9.52 5.59
N ALA A 127 3.33 -8.79 4.60
CA ALA A 127 2.73 -7.52 4.16
C ALA A 127 1.30 -7.71 3.64
N ALA A 128 1.06 -8.72 2.81
CA ALA A 128 -0.28 -9.04 2.31
C ALA A 128 -1.25 -9.43 3.44
N LEU A 129 -0.80 -10.24 4.40
CA LEU A 129 -1.59 -10.66 5.57
C LEU A 129 -1.86 -9.51 6.54
N MET A 130 -1.07 -8.45 6.52
CA MET A 130 -1.36 -7.23 7.26
C MET A 130 -2.38 -6.37 6.51
N ILE A 131 -2.12 -6.08 5.23
CA ILE A 131 -2.93 -5.17 4.43
C ILE A 131 -4.33 -5.74 4.16
N ALA A 132 -4.47 -7.03 3.83
CA ALA A 132 -5.74 -7.58 3.42
C ALA A 132 -6.82 -7.53 4.54
N PRO A 133 -6.58 -7.98 5.78
CA PRO A 133 -7.54 -7.83 6.86
C PRO A 133 -7.86 -6.37 7.19
N MET A 134 -6.87 -5.46 7.11
CA MET A 134 -7.10 -4.03 7.28
C MET A 134 -8.08 -3.48 6.22
N LEU A 135 -7.88 -3.83 4.94
CA LEU A 135 -8.75 -3.40 3.85
C LEU A 135 -10.15 -4.03 3.95
N ILE A 136 -10.25 -5.31 4.32
CA ILE A 136 -11.54 -5.98 4.53
C ILE A 136 -12.29 -5.29 5.67
N GLY A 137 -11.65 -5.09 6.82
CA GLY A 137 -12.25 -4.40 7.96
C GLY A 137 -12.67 -2.98 7.61
N TYR A 138 -11.81 -2.24 6.90
CA TYR A 138 -12.12 -0.91 6.38
C TYR A 138 -13.39 -0.93 5.53
N VAL A 139 -13.49 -1.81 4.53
CA VAL A 139 -14.65 -1.89 3.61
C VAL A 139 -15.93 -2.25 4.37
N VAL A 140 -15.85 -3.20 5.30
CA VAL A 140 -17.01 -3.60 6.13
C VAL A 140 -17.54 -2.44 6.94
N VAL A 141 -16.68 -1.75 7.68
CA VAL A 141 -17.10 -0.62 8.53
C VAL A 141 -17.55 0.56 7.67
N TRP A 142 -16.88 0.82 6.56
CA TRP A 142 -17.30 1.86 5.61
C TRP A 142 -18.71 1.59 5.06
N ALA A 143 -18.99 0.37 4.60
CA ALA A 143 -20.30 -0.02 4.08
C ALA A 143 -21.38 0.06 5.18
N TRP A 144 -21.07 -0.45 6.37
CA TRP A 144 -21.95 -0.32 7.54
C TRP A 144 -22.30 1.14 7.83
N TRP A 145 -21.30 2.04 7.81
CA TRP A 145 -21.48 3.45 8.16
C TRP A 145 -22.57 4.13 7.33
N TRP A 146 -22.62 3.82 6.03
CA TRP A 146 -23.65 4.30 5.11
C TRP A 146 -24.99 3.60 5.33
N LEU A 147 -24.99 2.27 5.44
CA LEU A 147 -26.23 1.49 5.64
C LEU A 147 -26.96 1.90 6.92
N ALA A 148 -26.24 2.17 8.00
CA ALA A 148 -26.82 2.61 9.26
C ALA A 148 -27.48 3.99 9.16
N ARG A 149 -26.98 4.88 8.28
CA ARG A 149 -27.48 6.25 8.11
C ARG A 149 -28.51 6.40 6.99
N MET A 150 -28.61 5.44 6.08
CA MET A 150 -29.72 5.34 5.12
C MET A 150 -31.01 4.80 5.76
N ARG A 151 -30.90 4.16 6.93
CA ARG A 151 -32.03 3.58 7.68
C ARG A 151 -32.60 4.53 8.75
N ALA A 152 -31.99 5.69 8.95
CA ALA A 152 -32.41 6.72 9.90
C ALA A 152 -33.11 7.86 9.15
#